data_AF-A0A7X8FGR9-F1
#
_entry.id   AF-A0A7X8FGR9-F1
#
_cell.length_a   1.000
_cell.length_b   1.000
_cell.length_c   1.000
_cell.angle_alpha   90.00
_cell.angle_beta   90.00
_cell.angle_gamma   90.00
#
_symmetry.space_group_name_H-M   'P 1'
#
loop_
_entity.id
_entity.type
_entity.pdbx_description
1 polymer ?
#
loop_
_entity_poly.entity_id
_entity_poly.type
_entity_poly.pdbx_seq_one_letter_code
_entity_poly.pdbx_strand_id
1 'polypeptide(L)'
;INELITEKIREAGMTGKLSGWAMPSQVYIPKFEIELAKYIIENNLEINEKILNKEFLDGFSEEAMGVRADFEPIDENTDNYFLLILESIYY
;
A
#
# COMPACT_ATOMS: atom_id res chain seq x y z
N ILE A 1 6.65 5.12 15.13
CA ILE A 1 6.80 3.73 15.64
C ILE A 1 7.99 3.02 15.01
N ASN A 2 8.12 3.04 13.67
CA ASN A 2 9.25 2.42 12.97
C ASN A 2 10.62 2.91 13.47
N GLU A 3 10.79 4.22 13.69
CA GLU A 3 12.03 4.78 14.27
C GLU A 3 12.35 4.23 15.66
N LEU A 4 11.34 4.07 16.52
CA LEU A 4 11.52 3.48 17.86
C LEU A 4 11.93 2.01 17.76
N ILE A 5 11.37 1.28 16.80
CA ILE A 5 11.73 -0.12 16.53
C ILE A 5 13.19 -0.19 16.05
N THR A 6 13.58 0.63 15.07
CA THR A 6 14.98 0.75 14.59
C THR A 6 15.95 1.04 15.73
N GLU A 7 15.61 1.96 16.63
CA GLU A 7 16.46 2.29 17.77
C GLU A 7 16.66 1.10 18.71
N LYS A 8 15.59 0.38 19.05
CA LYS A 8 15.67 -0.82 19.90
C LYS A 8 16.42 -1.98 19.25
N ILE A 9 16.27 -2.15 17.94
CA ILE A 9 16.99 -3.16 17.18
C ILE A 9 18.48 -2.83 17.11
N ARG A 10 18.84 -1.56 16.95
CA ARG A 10 20.22 -1.09 17.03
C ARG A 10 20.82 -1.34 18.42
N GLU A 11 20.11 -1.00 19.50
CA GLU A 11 20.53 -1.28 20.88
C GLU A 11 20.75 -2.78 21.12
N ALA A 12 19.93 -3.64 20.52
CA ALA A 12 20.02 -5.09 20.64
C ALA A 12 21.06 -5.75 19.70
N GLY A 13 21.77 -4.99 18.86
CA GLY A 13 22.72 -5.54 17.89
C GLY A 13 22.06 -6.37 16.78
N MET A 14 20.81 -6.04 16.45
CA MET A 14 19.98 -6.79 15.49
C MET A 14 19.71 -6.02 14.19
N THR A 15 20.37 -4.88 13.95
CA THR A 15 20.18 -4.08 12.72
C THR A 15 20.27 -4.94 11.46
N GLY A 16 19.29 -4.79 10.58
CA GLY A 16 19.13 -5.51 9.33
C GLY A 16 18.55 -6.93 9.46
N LYS A 17 18.23 -7.41 10.67
CA LYS A 17 17.76 -8.79 10.91
C LYS A 17 16.25 -8.92 11.06
N LEU A 18 15.53 -7.81 11.18
CA LEU A 18 14.07 -7.79 11.31
C LEU A 18 13.48 -6.90 10.22
N SER A 19 12.40 -7.38 9.64
CA SER A 19 11.66 -6.69 8.59
C SER A 19 10.16 -6.70 8.86
N GLY A 20 9.46 -5.87 8.13
CA GLY A 20 8.01 -5.79 8.13
C GLY A 20 7.53 -4.85 7.03
N TRP A 21 6.33 -4.33 7.19
CA TRP A 21 5.79 -3.28 6.31
C TRP A 21 5.81 -1.93 7.01
N ALA A 22 5.90 -0.86 6.21
CA ALA A 22 5.89 0.51 6.71
C ALA A 22 4.64 0.83 7.54
N MET A 23 3.52 0.17 7.23
CA MET A 23 2.25 0.27 7.93
C MET A 23 1.56 -1.10 8.00
N PRO A 24 0.84 -1.43 9.09
CA PRO A 24 0.02 -2.64 9.13
C PRO A 24 -1.05 -2.60 8.03
N SER A 25 -1.30 -3.73 7.36
CA SER A 25 -2.32 -3.83 6.30
C SER A 25 -3.71 -3.44 6.78
N GLN A 26 -4.03 -3.74 8.04
CA GLN A 26 -5.28 -3.38 8.71
C GLN A 26 -5.52 -1.86 8.81
N VAL A 27 -4.46 -1.06 8.69
CA VAL A 27 -4.54 0.41 8.67
C VAL A 27 -4.38 0.93 7.24
N TYR A 28 -3.45 0.34 6.48
CA TYR A 28 -3.16 0.75 5.11
C TYR A 28 -4.38 0.59 4.20
N ILE A 29 -5.01 -0.58 4.19
CA ILE A 29 -6.10 -0.90 3.25
C ILE A 29 -7.28 0.05 3.42
N PRO A 30 -7.88 0.24 4.61
CA PRO A 30 -9.02 1.14 4.75
C PRO A 30 -8.67 2.60 4.42
N LYS A 31 -7.45 3.04 4.74
CA LYS A 31 -7.01 4.40 4.43
C LYS A 31 -6.81 4.59 2.92
N PHE A 32 -6.23 3.63 2.23
CA PHE A 32 -6.11 3.64 0.77
C PHE A 32 -7.49 3.67 0.09
N GLU A 33 -8.43 2.83 0.53
CA GLU A 33 -9.80 2.80 0.02
C GLU A 33 -10.52 4.16 0.16
N ILE A 34 -10.33 4.84 1.30
CA ILE A 34 -10.87 6.19 1.53
C ILE A 34 -10.28 7.20 0.54
N GLU A 35 -8.95 7.21 0.36
CA GLU A 35 -8.30 8.14 -0.57
C GLU A 35 -8.70 7.86 -2.02
N LEU A 36 -8.81 6.59 -2.41
CA LEU A 36 -9.29 6.21 -3.75
C LEU A 36 -10.74 6.66 -3.97
N ALA A 37 -11.62 6.44 -2.99
CA ALA A 37 -13.01 6.88 -3.07
C ALA A 37 -13.12 8.41 -3.18
N LYS A 38 -12.35 9.16 -2.39
CA LYS A 38 -12.27 10.63 -2.48
C LYS A 38 -11.81 11.07 -3.87
N TYR A 39 -10.73 10.48 -4.38
CA TYR A 39 -10.20 10.80 -5.70
C TYR A 39 -11.25 10.59 -6.80
N ILE A 40 -11.98 9.48 -6.77
CA ILE A 40 -13.04 9.17 -7.73
C ILE A 40 -14.16 10.21 -7.66
N ILE A 41 -14.63 10.56 -6.46
CA ILE A 41 -15.73 11.50 -6.24
C ILE A 41 -15.33 12.94 -6.63
N GLU A 42 -14.17 13.40 -6.16
CA GLU A 42 -13.69 14.77 -6.37
C GLU A 42 -13.37 15.06 -7.84
N ASN A 43 -12.98 14.03 -8.61
CA ASN A 43 -12.69 14.14 -10.04
C ASN A 43 -13.86 13.68 -10.93
N ASN A 44 -15.01 13.33 -10.35
CA ASN A 44 -16.19 12.84 -11.07
C ASN A 44 -15.86 11.70 -12.07
N LEU A 45 -15.09 10.72 -11.59
CA LEU A 45 -14.65 9.58 -12.39
C LEU A 45 -15.67 8.43 -12.30
N GLU A 46 -15.78 7.68 -13.39
CA GLU A 46 -16.48 6.40 -13.40
C GLU A 46 -15.53 5.28 -13.03
N ILE A 47 -16.03 4.30 -12.27
CA ILE A 47 -15.29 3.08 -11.93
C ILE A 47 -15.23 2.19 -13.17
N ASN A 48 -14.03 2.02 -13.72
CA ASN A 48 -13.77 1.24 -14.93
C ASN A 48 -12.29 0.80 -14.96
N GLU A 49 -11.90 0.12 -16.03
CA GLU A 49 -10.57 -0.43 -16.24
C GLU A 49 -9.44 0.60 -16.26
N LYS A 50 -9.73 1.91 -16.39
CA LYS A 50 -8.69 2.96 -16.35
C LYS A 50 -8.22 3.29 -14.93
N ILE A 51 -9.06 3.02 -13.93
CA ILE A 51 -8.72 3.25 -12.52
C ILE A 51 -8.66 1.95 -11.70
N LEU A 52 -9.32 0.88 -12.16
CA LEU A 52 -9.19 -0.45 -11.57
C LEU A 52 -8.21 -1.28 -12.40
N ASN A 53 -6.94 -0.88 -12.37
CA ASN A 53 -5.84 -1.64 -12.96
C ASN A 53 -4.57 -1.44 -12.12
N LYS A 54 -3.63 -2.38 -12.28
CA LYS A 54 -2.35 -2.37 -11.57
C LYS A 54 -1.59 -1.05 -11.72
N GLU A 55 -1.39 -0.56 -12.95
CA GLU A 55 -0.57 0.62 -13.21
C GLU A 55 -1.10 1.85 -12.46
N PHE A 56 -2.42 2.05 -12.50
CA PHE A 56 -3.07 3.13 -11.78
C PHE A 56 -2.98 2.92 -10.26
N LEU A 57 -3.37 1.75 -9.75
CA LEU A 57 -3.45 1.50 -8.31
C LEU A 57 -2.07 1.56 -7.64
N ASP A 58 -1.04 1.01 -8.29
CA ASP A 58 0.35 1.11 -7.84
C ASP A 58 0.76 2.58 -7.68
N GLY A 59 0.62 3.38 -8.74
CA GLY A 59 1.05 4.77 -8.75
C GLY A 59 0.25 5.63 -7.78
N PHE A 60 -1.08 5.46 -7.76
CA PHE A 60 -1.96 6.19 -6.85
C PHE A 60 -1.66 5.86 -5.39
N SER A 61 -1.31 4.61 -5.08
CA SER A 61 -0.94 4.22 -3.72
C SER A 61 0.32 4.92 -3.22
N GLU A 62 1.33 5.08 -4.08
CA GLU A 62 2.54 5.82 -3.75
C GLU A 62 2.23 7.31 -3.51
N GLU A 63 1.44 7.92 -4.39
CA GLU A 63 1.04 9.33 -4.29
C GLU A 63 0.21 9.61 -3.03
N ALA A 64 -0.84 8.83 -2.79
CA ALA A 64 -1.81 9.08 -1.72
C ALA A 64 -1.31 8.63 -0.34
N MET A 65 -0.47 7.59 -0.29
CA MET A 65 -0.07 6.95 0.98
C MET A 65 1.38 7.24 1.35
N GLY A 66 2.20 7.71 0.42
CA GLY A 66 3.65 7.89 0.59
C GLY A 66 4.43 6.57 0.67
N VAL A 67 3.74 5.43 0.44
CA VAL A 67 4.31 4.09 0.39
C VAL A 67 3.57 3.32 -0.70
N ARG A 68 4.32 2.83 -1.68
CA ARG A 68 3.79 2.06 -2.79
C ARG A 68 3.32 0.68 -2.32
N ALA A 69 2.13 0.31 -2.77
CA ALA A 69 1.67 -1.07 -2.80
C ALA A 69 1.82 -1.61 -4.23
N ASP A 70 2.18 -2.87 -4.32
CA ASP A 70 2.23 -3.64 -5.56
C ASP A 70 0.90 -4.40 -5.70
N PHE A 71 0.02 -3.94 -6.58
CA PHE A 71 -1.31 -4.54 -6.78
C PHE A 71 -1.29 -5.59 -7.87
N GLU A 72 -2.02 -6.68 -7.65
CA GLU A 72 -2.22 -7.74 -8.64
C GLU A 72 -3.70 -8.14 -8.64
N PRO A 73 -4.34 -8.30 -9.80
CA PRO A 73 -5.67 -8.90 -9.84
C PRO A 73 -5.61 -10.34 -9.31
N ILE A 74 -6.67 -10.81 -8.66
CA ILE A 74 -6.70 -12.18 -8.14
C ILE A 74 -6.61 -13.23 -9.26
N ASP A 75 -7.19 -12.93 -10.43
CA ASP A 75 -7.11 -13.73 -11.65
C ASP A 75 -7.46 -12.88 -12.89
N GLU A 76 -7.35 -13.47 -14.08
CA GLU A 76 -7.59 -12.80 -15.37
C GLU A 76 -9.08 -12.47 -15.65
N ASN A 77 -10.00 -13.04 -14.87
CA ASN A 77 -11.45 -12.92 -15.08
C ASN A 77 -12.14 -12.04 -14.03
N THR A 78 -11.38 -11.53 -13.05
CA THR A 78 -11.88 -10.70 -11.96
C THR A 78 -11.26 -9.31 -12.06
N ASP A 79 -12.06 -8.35 -12.52
CA ASP A 79 -11.62 -6.99 -12.87
C ASP A 79 -11.65 -5.99 -11.70
N ASN A 80 -12.18 -6.40 -10.54
CA ASN A 80 -12.43 -5.52 -9.41
C ASN A 80 -11.90 -6.03 -8.07
N TYR A 81 -11.12 -7.11 -8.05
CA TYR A 81 -10.52 -7.67 -6.84
C TYR A 81 -9.01 -7.75 -6.98
N PHE A 82 -8.31 -7.00 -6.13
CA PHE A 82 -6.85 -6.91 -6.15
C PHE A 82 -6.26 -7.40 -4.83
N LEU A 83 -5.21 -8.21 -4.95
CA LEU A 83 -4.26 -8.47 -3.88
C LEU A 83 -3.22 -7.35 -3.88
N LEU A 84 -2.61 -7.11 -2.71
CA LEU A 84 -1.53 -6.15 -2.61
C LEU A 84 -0.40 -6.65 -1.74
N ILE A 85 0.82 -6.23 -2.07
CA ILE A 85 2.01 -6.39 -1.23
C ILE A 85 2.63 -5.02 -1.00
N LEU A 86 2.93 -4.71 0.26
CA LEU A 86 3.65 -3.48 0.60
C LEU A 86 5.16 -3.71 0.54
N GLU A 87 5.90 -2.65 0.20
CA GLU A 87 7.35 -2.68 0.25
C GLU A 87 7.84 -3.06 1.66
N SER A 88 8.83 -3.95 1.69
CA SER A 88 9.44 -4.39 2.94
C SER A 88 10.36 -3.30 3.48
N ILE A 89 10.19 -2.95 4.75
CA ILE A 89 11.16 -2.16 5.49
C ILE A 89 12.02 -3.08 6.33
N TYR A 90 13.27 -2.68 6.52
CA TYR A 90 14.26 -3.35 7.35
C TYR A 90 14.69 -2.40 8.44
N TYR A 91 14.73 -2.91 9.66
CA TYR A 91 15.03 -2.11 10.86
C TYR A 91 16.46 -2.32 11.36
#